data_AF-A0A4R9H829-F1
#
_entry.id   AF-A0A4R9H829-F1
#
_cell.length_a   1.000
_cell.length_b   1.000
_cell.length_c   1.000
_cell.angle_alpha   90.00
_cell.angle_beta   90.00
_cell.angle_gamma   90.00
#
_symmetry.space_group_name_H-M   'P 1'
#
loop_
_entity.id
_entity.type
_entity.pdbx_description
1 polymer ?
#
loop_
_entity_poly.entity_id
_entity_poly.type
_entity_poly.pdbx_seq_one_letter_code
_entity_poly.pdbx_strand_id
1 'polypeptide(L)'
;MFPSNLRLRVYKRPFLKGRLLLLFLILPFSTLHSENSYLDFIYVDANTGQSSGGHSALRFDDTVIHFQYYPDEIFRVVRESYERFSYSYNTYSNRTSKIARIAISEKDLDKIRTGFEKLALIQFKHIKNLESIRADIQFLKELQRPEKNIRIRTFGYFKKEEGSKYSTLKEELNSTLGKGWLGKVRTQIKKELNSALSEGKFALFSEAPTVQNGNYPFYKEGISSWFLPRLEKLSVLEILDLGYSLDPETIFLSSGKPLSEEEKVKLIYLRDSLKLSIIDLIKEENSNWGHSVLVNLARFLVLEKSIEEGKLYFLVTFPESVSQITPTTWSKDKKVVEASSDLLLEASKTFREERLKSENLTEENYLTWEDLENRDWELRTGLSRGISIRNTFDRLSPDLSGIFVFPFPIPEPEIISEYLARSEKVEESYYENLKRFYTFKLITKNCTSEIFDSLEFILNEQEYQNVLGKRIDPHSSLTFIPFIAYDSINEKWNVKEETLELSHRKVALEKLYGSNPKWKTYLKESNVFSSSIYRSNPDDSSFVFFTDDIVLLRPIYGLVNLGWGLGNFAVGIFTSPFDKGRRLQNGLQSAFFSLPELVFFNIRKGTFPGAKPNRSEKKLESQK
;
A
#
# COMPACT_ATOMS: atom_id res chain seq x y z
N MET A 1 -22.95 72.55 -9.71
CA MET A 1 -23.96 73.55 -9.32
C MET A 1 -25.31 72.98 -9.73
N PHE A 2 -26.10 72.52 -8.75
CA PHE A 2 -27.50 72.09 -8.88
C PHE A 2 -28.35 73.24 -9.47
N PRO A 3 -29.54 73.03 -10.08
CA PRO A 3 -30.65 72.21 -9.56
C PRO A 3 -31.42 71.40 -10.64
N SER A 4 -32.08 70.28 -10.35
CA SER A 4 -33.05 69.94 -9.30
C SER A 4 -34.47 70.50 -9.54
N ASN A 5 -35.43 69.55 -9.50
CA ASN A 5 -36.73 69.71 -8.84
C ASN A 5 -37.81 70.52 -9.60
N LEU A 6 -39.11 70.21 -9.57
CA LEU A 6 -39.89 69.43 -8.62
C LEU A 6 -41.37 69.34 -9.12
N ARG A 7 -42.02 68.18 -8.88
CA ARG A 7 -43.36 68.00 -8.23
C ARG A 7 -44.71 68.25 -8.97
N LEU A 8 -45.51 67.16 -9.04
CA LEU A 8 -46.85 66.88 -8.38
C LEU A 8 -48.04 67.06 -9.34
N ARG A 9 -49.20 66.39 -9.24
CA ARG A 9 -49.80 65.34 -8.37
C ARG A 9 -51.01 64.79 -9.16
N VAL A 10 -51.16 63.49 -9.33
CA VAL A 10 -52.06 62.57 -8.57
C VAL A 10 -53.57 62.74 -8.79
N TYR A 11 -54.19 61.68 -9.31
CA TYR A 11 -55.47 61.06 -8.87
C TYR A 11 -55.41 59.56 -9.28
N LYS A 12 -55.06 58.61 -8.40
CA LYS A 12 -55.91 57.69 -7.56
C LYS A 12 -57.14 57.14 -8.30
N ARG A 13 -57.48 55.84 -8.39
CA ARG A 13 -57.03 54.47 -7.95
C ARG A 13 -58.13 53.49 -8.51
N PRO A 14 -58.19 52.16 -8.29
CA PRO A 14 -57.20 51.14 -7.86
C PRO A 14 -57.22 49.80 -8.69
N PHE A 15 -56.10 49.06 -8.63
CA PHE A 15 -55.91 47.60 -8.52
C PHE A 15 -56.92 46.62 -9.19
N LEU A 16 -56.53 45.54 -9.88
CA LEU A 16 -55.56 44.52 -9.42
C LEU A 16 -55.24 43.55 -10.59
N LYS A 17 -54.19 43.80 -11.38
CA LYS A 17 -53.54 42.81 -12.25
C LYS A 17 -52.06 43.18 -12.41
N GLY A 18 -51.19 42.23 -12.08
CA GLY A 18 -49.80 42.21 -12.52
C GLY A 18 -48.81 42.93 -11.62
N ARG A 19 -47.75 42.20 -11.26
CA ARG A 19 -46.49 42.64 -10.63
C ARG A 19 -46.54 42.91 -9.12
N LEU A 20 -46.62 41.84 -8.34
CA LEU A 20 -45.86 41.74 -7.09
C LEU A 20 -45.67 40.26 -6.69
N LEU A 21 -44.79 39.54 -7.41
CA LEU A 21 -44.29 38.24 -6.94
C LEU A 21 -42.97 37.92 -7.63
N LEU A 22 -41.97 38.78 -7.38
CA LEU A 22 -40.59 38.55 -7.83
C LEU A 22 -39.62 39.29 -6.90
N LEU A 23 -39.81 39.09 -5.59
CA LEU A 23 -38.92 39.58 -4.53
C LEU A 23 -38.89 38.60 -3.35
N PHE A 24 -38.90 37.29 -3.66
CA PHE A 24 -38.63 36.18 -2.74
C PHE A 24 -37.80 35.06 -3.40
N LEU A 25 -37.03 35.39 -4.46
CA LEU A 25 -36.13 34.46 -5.17
C LEU A 25 -34.65 34.86 -5.04
N ILE A 26 -34.30 35.64 -4.02
CA ILE A 26 -32.90 35.95 -3.66
C ILE A 26 -32.74 35.87 -2.14
N LEU A 27 -33.24 34.79 -1.55
CA LEU A 27 -32.57 34.21 -0.39
C LEU A 27 -31.86 32.99 -0.96
N PRO A 28 -30.52 32.94 -1.00
CA PRO A 28 -29.88 31.67 -1.19
C PRO A 28 -30.36 30.83 0.00
N PHE A 29 -31.09 29.75 -0.28
CA PHE A 29 -31.11 28.62 0.63
C PHE A 29 -29.69 28.04 0.63
N SER A 30 -28.72 28.79 1.16
CA SER A 30 -27.59 28.21 1.85
C SER A 30 -28.13 27.72 3.19
N THR A 31 -28.93 26.65 3.13
CA THR A 31 -28.66 25.55 4.05
C THR A 31 -27.32 24.98 3.61
N LEU A 32 -26.24 25.72 3.88
CA LEU A 32 -24.97 25.13 4.26
C LEU A 32 -25.30 24.40 5.56
N HIS A 33 -25.90 23.22 5.44
CA HIS A 33 -25.58 22.19 6.39
C HIS A 33 -24.08 22.01 6.16
N SER A 34 -23.28 22.63 7.03
CA SER A 34 -21.95 22.12 7.29
C SER A 34 -22.21 20.68 7.69
N GLU A 35 -22.05 19.74 6.74
CA GLU A 35 -21.88 18.35 7.12
C GLU A 35 -20.73 18.37 8.11
N ASN A 36 -21.01 17.95 9.35
CA ASN A 36 -19.95 17.87 10.34
C ASN A 36 -18.91 16.90 9.77
N SER A 37 -17.70 17.37 9.55
CA SER A 37 -16.59 16.49 9.21
C SER A 37 -16.15 15.79 10.49
N TYR A 38 -15.63 14.57 10.34
CA TYR A 38 -15.26 13.74 11.48
C TYR A 38 -13.80 13.32 11.40
N LEU A 39 -13.11 13.46 12.53
CA LEU A 39 -11.85 12.80 12.78
C LEU A 39 -12.13 11.64 13.74
N ASP A 40 -11.70 10.44 13.37
CA ASP A 40 -11.88 9.27 14.19
C ASP A 40 -10.52 8.81 14.74
N PHE A 41 -10.40 8.67 16.06
CA PHE A 41 -9.27 7.98 16.70
C PHE A 41 -9.65 6.52 16.91
N ILE A 42 -8.85 5.61 16.37
CA ILE A 42 -9.10 4.17 16.42
C ILE A 42 -8.09 3.53 17.37
N TYR A 43 -8.59 2.91 18.43
CA TYR A 43 -7.85 1.96 19.25
C TYR A 43 -8.18 0.53 18.84
N VAL A 44 -7.16 -0.28 18.60
CA VAL A 44 -7.29 -1.70 18.31
C VAL A 44 -6.74 -2.51 19.49
N ASP A 45 -7.57 -3.38 20.07
CA ASP A 45 -7.22 -4.25 21.18
C ASP A 45 -5.91 -5.01 20.95
N ALA A 46 -5.19 -5.42 22.01
CA ALA A 46 -4.03 -6.32 21.85
C ALA A 46 -4.41 -7.73 21.34
N ASN A 47 -3.44 -8.44 20.78
CA ASN A 47 -3.45 -9.89 20.49
C ASN A 47 -2.01 -10.45 20.66
N THR A 48 -1.83 -11.77 20.65
CA THR A 48 -0.52 -12.41 20.61
C THR A 48 0.27 -11.98 19.38
N GLY A 49 1.56 -11.69 19.53
CA GLY A 49 2.44 -11.29 18.42
C GLY A 49 2.81 -9.81 18.42
N GLN A 50 2.81 -9.17 17.25
CA GLN A 50 3.21 -7.76 17.12
C GLN A 50 2.17 -6.82 17.76
N SER A 51 2.67 -5.88 18.57
CA SER A 51 1.90 -4.86 19.30
C SER A 51 1.05 -5.39 20.48
N SER A 52 1.74 -5.94 21.49
CA SER A 52 1.16 -6.45 22.74
C SER A 52 0.38 -5.40 23.57
N GLY A 53 0.55 -4.10 23.30
CA GLY A 53 -0.19 -3.00 23.94
C GLY A 53 -1.46 -2.55 23.18
N GLY A 54 -1.77 -3.15 22.03
CA GLY A 54 -2.79 -2.64 21.11
C GLY A 54 -2.19 -1.82 19.96
N HIS A 55 -3.02 -1.18 19.15
CA HIS A 55 -2.57 -0.31 18.05
C HIS A 55 -3.45 0.94 17.98
N SER A 56 -2.89 2.04 17.51
CA SER A 56 -3.60 3.33 17.39
C SER A 56 -3.52 3.82 15.95
N ALA A 57 -4.61 4.40 15.46
CA ALA A 57 -4.71 4.98 14.13
C ALA A 57 -5.63 6.21 14.12
N LEU A 58 -5.49 7.06 13.12
CA LEU A 58 -6.43 8.13 12.80
C LEU A 58 -7.16 7.80 11.50
N ARG A 59 -8.46 8.06 11.45
CA ARG A 59 -9.26 7.93 10.23
C ARG A 59 -9.86 9.27 9.81
N PHE A 60 -9.67 9.56 8.53
CA PHE A 60 -10.19 10.69 7.77
C PHE A 60 -11.09 10.11 6.67
N ASP A 61 -12.41 10.17 6.85
CA ASP A 61 -13.37 9.51 5.96
C ASP A 61 -13.05 8.01 5.77
N ASP A 62 -12.64 7.59 4.57
CA ASP A 62 -12.21 6.22 4.27
C ASP A 62 -10.69 6.00 4.39
N THR A 63 -9.90 7.05 4.58
CA THR A 63 -8.44 6.95 4.71
C THR A 63 -8.04 6.75 6.17
N VAL A 64 -7.28 5.70 6.46
CA VAL A 64 -6.65 5.46 7.76
C VAL A 64 -5.15 5.76 7.66
N ILE A 65 -4.64 6.50 8.65
CA ILE A 65 -3.22 6.78 8.84
C ILE A 65 -2.77 6.20 10.17
N HIS A 66 -1.69 5.43 10.15
CA HIS A 66 -1.07 4.87 11.36
C HIS A 66 0.43 4.66 11.15
N PHE A 67 1.16 4.32 12.21
CA PHE A 67 2.60 4.06 12.13
C PHE A 67 2.92 2.58 12.38
N GLN A 68 3.81 2.00 11.58
CA GLN A 68 4.17 0.59 11.63
C GLN A 68 5.68 0.37 11.49
N TYR A 69 6.20 -0.60 12.23
CA TYR A 69 7.60 -0.99 12.20
C TYR A 69 7.84 -2.07 11.15
N TYR A 70 8.82 -1.86 10.28
CA TYR A 70 9.17 -2.78 9.20
C TYR A 70 10.50 -3.51 9.48
N PRO A 71 10.75 -4.67 8.82
CA PRO A 71 11.97 -5.46 9.03
C PRO A 71 13.29 -4.76 8.69
N ASP A 72 13.24 -3.66 7.92
CA ASP A 72 14.39 -2.80 7.64
C ASP A 72 14.69 -1.81 8.79
N GLU A 73 14.06 -2.01 9.93
CA GLU A 73 14.23 -1.21 11.15
C GLU A 73 13.75 0.24 11.03
N ILE A 74 12.97 0.56 9.99
CA ILE A 74 12.37 1.87 9.77
C ILE A 74 10.90 1.85 10.21
N PHE A 75 10.54 2.76 11.11
CA PHE A 75 9.16 3.02 11.53
C PHE A 75 8.48 3.95 10.54
N ARG A 76 7.50 3.44 9.80
CA ARG A 76 6.90 4.12 8.66
C ARG A 76 5.48 4.60 8.98
N VAL A 77 5.10 5.74 8.44
CA VAL A 77 3.69 6.12 8.34
C VAL A 77 3.05 5.36 7.18
N VAL A 78 1.91 4.75 7.46
CA VAL A 78 1.14 3.91 6.54
C VAL A 78 -0.19 4.60 6.30
N ARG A 79 -0.58 4.64 5.02
CA ARG A 79 -1.88 5.11 4.55
C ARG A 79 -2.59 3.98 3.86
N GLU A 80 -3.80 3.65 4.30
CA GLU A 80 -4.63 2.62 3.67
C GLU A 80 -6.13 2.93 3.79
N SER A 81 -6.98 2.19 3.08
CA SER A 81 -8.42 2.32 3.24
C SER A 81 -8.88 1.70 4.56
N TYR A 82 -9.99 2.19 5.10
CA TYR A 82 -10.57 1.66 6.32
C TYR A 82 -11.01 0.20 6.16
N GLU A 83 -11.50 -0.19 4.97
CA GLU A 83 -11.82 -1.59 4.69
C GLU A 83 -10.60 -2.51 4.86
N ARG A 84 -9.44 -2.11 4.31
CA ARG A 84 -8.19 -2.89 4.43
C ARG A 84 -7.68 -2.92 5.87
N PHE A 85 -7.74 -1.78 6.57
CA PHE A 85 -7.36 -1.67 7.97
C PHE A 85 -8.24 -2.59 8.85
N SER A 86 -9.57 -2.45 8.74
CA SER A 86 -10.53 -3.26 9.49
C SER A 86 -10.38 -4.76 9.16
N TYR A 87 -10.15 -5.11 7.90
CA TYR A 87 -9.86 -6.50 7.56
C TYR A 87 -8.60 -7.01 8.28
N SER A 88 -7.49 -6.28 8.21
CA SER A 88 -6.21 -6.69 8.79
C SER A 88 -6.28 -6.84 10.31
N TYR A 89 -6.98 -5.93 10.99
CA TYR A 89 -7.05 -5.90 12.45
C TYR A 89 -8.27 -6.65 13.01
N ASN A 90 -9.48 -6.33 12.55
CA ASN A 90 -10.73 -6.88 13.09
C ASN A 90 -11.03 -8.28 12.57
N THR A 91 -10.74 -8.54 11.30
CA THR A 91 -11.04 -9.83 10.67
C THR A 91 -9.89 -10.82 10.84
N TYR A 92 -8.76 -10.54 10.18
CA TYR A 92 -7.58 -11.41 10.15
C TYR A 92 -6.97 -11.58 11.54
N SER A 93 -6.64 -10.46 12.19
CA SER A 93 -6.00 -10.50 13.51
C SER A 93 -6.97 -10.72 14.66
N ASN A 94 -8.29 -10.81 14.42
CA ASN A 94 -9.33 -11.00 15.43
C ASN A 94 -9.27 -9.99 16.61
N ARG A 95 -9.04 -8.71 16.32
CA ARG A 95 -8.93 -7.64 17.34
C ARG A 95 -10.16 -6.75 17.30
N THR A 96 -10.77 -6.48 18.45
CA THR A 96 -11.87 -5.50 18.50
C THR A 96 -11.27 -4.10 18.40
N SER A 97 -11.94 -3.20 17.68
CA SER A 97 -11.55 -1.79 17.60
C SER A 97 -12.57 -0.92 18.33
N LYS A 98 -12.10 0.05 19.10
CA LYS A 98 -12.90 1.14 19.65
C LYS A 98 -12.57 2.42 18.90
N ILE A 99 -13.58 3.18 18.54
CA ILE A 99 -13.42 4.37 17.71
C ILE A 99 -14.07 5.55 18.43
N ALA A 100 -13.26 6.54 18.77
CA ALA A 100 -13.71 7.80 19.33
C ALA A 100 -13.83 8.81 18.18
N ARG A 101 -15.05 9.31 17.95
CA ARG A 101 -15.38 10.23 16.86
C ARG A 101 -15.44 11.65 17.35
N ILE A 102 -14.65 12.53 16.72
CA ILE A 102 -14.55 13.95 17.03
C ILE A 102 -15.16 14.74 15.88
N ALA A 103 -16.18 15.55 16.18
CA ALA A 103 -16.70 16.52 15.21
C ALA A 103 -15.72 17.70 15.10
N ILE A 104 -15.32 18.01 13.88
CA ILE A 104 -14.28 18.98 13.57
C ILE A 104 -14.70 19.79 12.34
N SER A 105 -14.23 21.04 12.26
CA SER A 105 -14.47 21.85 11.06
C SER A 105 -13.72 21.26 9.86
N GLU A 106 -14.28 21.38 8.66
CA GLU A 106 -13.63 20.89 7.43
C GLU A 106 -12.23 21.49 7.25
N LYS A 107 -12.06 22.78 7.58
CA LYS A 107 -10.79 23.49 7.54
C LYS A 107 -9.74 22.87 8.46
N ASP A 108 -10.12 22.54 9.70
CA ASP A 108 -9.18 21.97 10.67
C ASP A 108 -8.88 20.50 10.35
N LEU A 109 -9.87 19.75 9.85
CA LEU A 109 -9.67 18.38 9.36
C LEU A 109 -8.69 18.37 8.18
N ASP A 110 -8.86 19.25 7.20
CA ASP A 110 -7.97 19.38 6.05
C ASP A 110 -6.55 19.76 6.47
N LYS A 111 -6.40 20.64 7.46
CA LYS A 111 -5.10 20.99 8.04
C LYS A 111 -4.40 19.78 8.67
N ILE A 112 -5.13 19.00 9.49
CA ILE A 112 -4.57 17.78 10.10
C ILE A 112 -4.20 16.76 9.02
N ARG A 113 -5.10 16.50 8.08
CA ARG A 113 -4.89 15.58 6.94
C ARG A 113 -3.64 15.96 6.15
N THR A 114 -3.57 17.22 5.68
CA THR A 114 -2.42 17.74 4.93
C THR A 114 -1.13 17.65 5.74
N GLY A 115 -1.18 17.86 7.06
CA GLY A 115 -0.04 17.72 7.96
C GLY A 115 0.52 16.29 7.98
N PHE A 116 -0.34 15.28 8.13
CA PHE A 116 0.07 13.87 8.05
C PHE A 116 0.53 13.47 6.64
N GLU A 117 -0.13 13.96 5.59
CA GLU A 117 0.31 13.75 4.21
C GLU A 117 1.70 14.32 3.95
N LYS A 118 2.00 15.50 4.50
CA LYS A 118 3.34 16.11 4.42
C LYS A 118 4.38 15.24 5.13
N LEU A 119 4.08 14.71 6.32
CA LEU A 119 4.97 13.78 7.04
C LEU A 119 5.24 12.52 6.21
N ALA A 120 4.19 11.93 5.65
CA ALA A 120 4.29 10.76 4.77
C ALA A 120 5.12 11.03 3.53
N LEU A 121 4.91 12.18 2.88
CA LEU A 121 5.65 12.57 1.68
C LEU A 121 7.14 12.80 1.98
N ILE A 122 7.47 13.45 3.11
CA ILE A 122 8.86 13.66 3.54
C ILE A 122 9.55 12.31 3.79
N GLN A 123 8.91 11.42 4.54
CA GLN A 123 9.47 10.08 4.80
C GLN A 123 9.61 9.26 3.51
N PHE A 124 8.61 9.29 2.64
CA PHE A 124 8.68 8.66 1.34
C PHE A 124 9.89 9.17 0.54
N LYS A 125 10.11 10.49 0.52
CA LYS A 125 11.27 11.07 -0.20
C LYS A 125 12.60 10.67 0.44
N HIS A 126 12.70 10.60 1.77
CA HIS A 126 13.89 10.07 2.44
C HIS A 126 14.21 8.63 1.97
N ILE A 127 13.21 7.75 1.94
CA ILE A 127 13.37 6.37 1.46
C ILE A 127 13.74 6.34 -0.03
N LYS A 128 13.11 7.19 -0.86
CA LYS A 128 13.45 7.31 -2.29
C LYS A 128 14.88 7.81 -2.53
N ASN A 129 15.40 8.67 -1.68
CA ASN A 129 16.80 9.11 -1.78
C ASN A 129 17.77 7.95 -1.48
N LEU A 130 17.43 7.09 -0.49
CA LEU A 130 18.20 5.87 -0.23
C LEU A 130 18.19 4.92 -1.44
N GLU A 131 17.02 4.73 -2.08
CA GLU A 131 16.91 3.96 -3.31
C GLU A 131 17.76 4.53 -4.45
N SER A 132 17.82 5.86 -4.59
CA SER A 132 18.69 6.53 -5.58
C SER A 132 20.16 6.27 -5.32
N ILE A 133 20.62 6.36 -4.06
CA ILE A 133 22.01 6.07 -3.69
C ILE A 133 22.34 4.60 -3.98
N ARG A 134 21.42 3.68 -3.66
CA ARG A 134 21.57 2.25 -3.98
C ARG A 134 21.61 1.99 -5.49
N ALA A 135 20.87 2.75 -6.29
CA ALA A 135 20.94 2.68 -7.75
C ALA A 135 22.32 3.11 -8.27
N ASP A 136 22.96 4.12 -7.67
CA ASP A 136 24.33 4.50 -8.01
C ASP A 136 25.34 3.38 -7.73
N ILE A 137 25.24 2.75 -6.56
CA ILE A 137 26.06 1.59 -6.19
C ILE A 137 25.86 0.46 -7.20
N GLN A 138 24.62 0.15 -7.52
CA GLN A 138 24.29 -0.93 -8.45
C GLN A 138 24.81 -0.66 -9.85
N PHE A 139 24.65 0.57 -10.35
CA PHE A 139 25.16 1.02 -11.64
C PHE A 139 26.69 0.92 -11.70
N LEU A 140 27.40 1.42 -10.68
CA LEU A 140 28.87 1.34 -10.63
C LEU A 140 29.38 -0.11 -10.58
N LYS A 141 28.71 -0.99 -9.82
CA LYS A 141 29.01 -2.44 -9.81
C LYS A 141 28.82 -3.09 -11.18
N GLU A 142 27.85 -2.63 -11.96
CA GLU A 142 27.59 -3.13 -13.32
C GLU A 142 28.62 -2.63 -14.33
N LEU A 143 29.11 -1.38 -14.20
CA LEU A 143 30.16 -0.85 -15.06
C LEU A 143 31.49 -1.62 -14.94
N GLN A 144 31.79 -2.21 -13.79
CA GLN A 144 33.00 -3.01 -13.57
C GLN A 144 32.96 -4.39 -14.24
N ARG A 145 31.78 -4.82 -14.74
CA ARG A 145 31.64 -6.15 -15.35
C ARG A 145 32.23 -6.16 -16.77
N PRO A 146 33.01 -7.19 -17.14
CA PRO A 146 33.67 -7.26 -18.44
C PRO A 146 32.66 -7.35 -19.61
N GLU A 147 31.46 -7.88 -19.37
CA GLU A 147 30.42 -8.03 -20.39
C GLU A 147 29.75 -6.71 -20.79
N LYS A 148 30.04 -5.61 -20.08
CA LYS A 148 29.43 -4.28 -20.30
C LYS A 148 27.90 -4.29 -20.24
N ASN A 149 27.38 -5.01 -19.27
CA ASN A 149 25.96 -5.24 -19.07
C ASN A 149 25.42 -4.38 -17.93
N ILE A 150 24.40 -3.58 -18.22
CA ILE A 150 23.63 -2.81 -17.24
C ILE A 150 22.20 -3.36 -17.20
N ARG A 151 21.59 -3.37 -16.02
CA ARG A 151 20.18 -3.71 -15.87
C ARG A 151 19.30 -2.50 -16.11
N ILE A 152 18.38 -2.64 -17.06
CA ILE A 152 17.37 -1.63 -17.39
C ILE A 152 16.02 -2.15 -16.93
N ARG A 153 15.35 -1.36 -16.08
CA ARG A 153 14.01 -1.67 -15.57
C ARG A 153 13.02 -1.81 -16.72
N THR A 154 12.09 -2.75 -16.58
CA THR A 154 11.06 -3.06 -17.59
C THR A 154 11.59 -3.62 -18.92
N PHE A 155 12.90 -3.55 -19.19
CA PHE A 155 13.48 -4.14 -20.40
C PHE A 155 13.39 -5.67 -20.41
N GLY A 156 13.22 -6.29 -19.25
CA GLY A 156 13.13 -7.75 -19.11
C GLY A 156 11.92 -8.37 -19.80
N TYR A 157 10.87 -7.58 -20.10
CA TYR A 157 9.69 -8.06 -20.83
C TYR A 157 9.92 -8.29 -22.33
N PHE A 158 11.09 -7.90 -22.85
CA PHE A 158 11.35 -7.89 -24.29
C PHE A 158 12.47 -8.86 -24.65
N LYS A 159 12.22 -9.68 -25.66
CA LYS A 159 13.19 -10.62 -26.23
C LYS A 159 13.40 -10.33 -27.71
N LYS A 160 14.64 -10.42 -28.18
CA LYS A 160 14.94 -10.21 -29.59
C LYS A 160 14.42 -11.40 -30.41
N GLU A 161 13.58 -11.14 -31.41
CA GLU A 161 13.01 -12.16 -32.28
C GLU A 161 12.95 -11.65 -33.74
N GLU A 162 13.53 -12.38 -34.69
CA GLU A 162 13.51 -11.95 -36.09
C GLU A 162 12.06 -11.91 -36.62
N GLY A 163 11.58 -10.71 -37.01
CA GLY A 163 10.29 -10.52 -37.67
C GLY A 163 9.13 -9.99 -36.82
N SER A 164 9.39 -9.47 -35.61
CA SER A 164 8.31 -8.89 -34.78
C SER A 164 7.62 -7.69 -35.45
N LYS A 165 6.29 -7.65 -35.40
CA LYS A 165 5.45 -6.68 -36.12
C LYS A 165 5.03 -5.52 -35.22
N TYR A 166 5.88 -4.51 -35.06
CA TYR A 166 5.45 -3.19 -34.58
C TYR A 166 4.81 -2.33 -35.68
N SER A 167 4.38 -2.90 -36.81
CA SER A 167 4.14 -2.14 -38.04
C SER A 167 3.14 -1.00 -37.85
N THR A 168 2.03 -1.25 -37.17
CA THR A 168 0.99 -0.25 -36.92
C THR A 168 1.46 0.88 -36.00
N LEU A 169 2.03 0.56 -34.83
CA LEU A 169 2.57 1.55 -33.90
C LEU A 169 3.73 2.35 -34.51
N LYS A 170 4.62 1.69 -35.25
CA LYS A 170 5.77 2.31 -35.92
C LYS A 170 5.32 3.25 -37.04
N GLU A 171 4.30 2.87 -37.82
CA GLU A 171 3.70 3.72 -38.85
C GLU A 171 3.11 4.99 -38.24
N GLU A 172 2.37 4.87 -37.13
CA GLU A 172 1.72 6.00 -36.46
C GLU A 172 2.73 6.92 -35.74
N LEU A 173 3.77 6.34 -35.14
CA LEU A 173 4.91 7.12 -34.62
C LEU A 173 5.60 7.88 -35.76
N ASN A 174 5.83 7.24 -36.91
CA ASN A 174 6.45 7.90 -38.07
C ASN A 174 5.58 8.98 -38.70
N SER A 175 4.26 8.82 -38.73
CA SER A 175 3.34 9.85 -39.23
C SER A 175 3.29 11.05 -38.30
N THR A 176 3.40 10.83 -36.99
CA THR A 176 3.23 11.87 -35.98
C THR A 176 4.54 12.60 -35.64
N LEU A 177 5.65 11.87 -35.50
CA LEU A 177 6.96 12.42 -35.14
C LEU A 177 7.84 12.75 -36.37
N GLY A 178 7.40 12.33 -37.57
CA GLY A 178 8.10 12.52 -38.83
C GLY A 178 9.09 11.40 -39.15
N LYS A 179 9.23 11.07 -40.44
CA LYS A 179 10.16 10.02 -40.89
C LYS A 179 11.59 10.32 -40.43
N GLY A 180 12.27 9.33 -39.84
CA GLY A 180 13.66 9.44 -39.38
C GLY A 180 13.86 9.96 -37.95
N TRP A 181 12.78 10.26 -37.21
CA TRP A 181 12.85 10.70 -35.80
C TRP A 181 13.66 9.73 -34.93
N LEU A 182 13.45 8.42 -35.11
CA LEU A 182 14.09 7.36 -34.32
C LEU A 182 15.62 7.45 -34.45
N GLY A 183 16.13 7.61 -35.67
CA GLY A 183 17.56 7.78 -35.95
C GLY A 183 18.13 9.08 -35.37
N LYS A 184 17.36 10.18 -35.43
CA LYS A 184 17.76 11.48 -34.85
C LYS A 184 17.92 11.37 -33.33
N VAL A 185 16.91 10.85 -32.63
CA VAL A 185 16.92 10.69 -31.17
C VAL A 185 18.02 9.72 -30.74
N ARG A 186 18.16 8.58 -31.43
CA ARG A 186 19.24 7.60 -31.16
C ARG A 186 20.62 8.25 -31.28
N THR A 187 20.85 9.01 -32.35
CA THR A 187 22.13 9.68 -32.60
C THR A 187 22.43 10.72 -31.53
N GLN A 188 21.43 11.49 -31.11
CA GLN A 188 21.56 12.45 -30.02
C GLN A 188 21.95 11.77 -28.71
N ILE A 189 21.20 10.74 -28.29
CA ILE A 189 21.47 10.02 -27.03
C ILE A 189 22.87 9.37 -27.06
N LYS A 190 23.24 8.72 -28.16
CA LYS A 190 24.58 8.12 -28.30
C LYS A 190 25.69 9.19 -28.27
N LYS A 191 25.46 10.38 -28.83
CA LYS A 191 26.41 11.49 -28.74
C LYS A 191 26.58 11.95 -27.30
N GLU A 192 25.49 12.15 -26.56
CA GLU A 192 25.53 12.51 -25.13
C GLU A 192 26.27 11.46 -24.29
N LEU A 193 25.93 10.17 -24.46
CA LEU A 193 26.58 9.08 -23.73
C LEU A 193 28.08 8.99 -24.05
N ASN A 194 28.47 9.21 -25.32
CA ASN A 194 29.89 9.19 -25.71
C ASN A 194 30.69 10.38 -25.18
N SER A 195 30.08 11.55 -25.01
CA SER A 195 30.75 12.72 -24.41
C SER A 195 30.73 12.71 -22.87
N ALA A 196 29.99 11.79 -22.25
CA ALA A 196 29.77 11.74 -20.81
C ALA A 196 31.07 11.68 -19.98
N LEU A 197 32.09 10.95 -20.46
CA LEU A 197 33.39 10.87 -19.80
C LEU A 197 34.12 12.23 -19.81
N SER A 198 34.23 12.86 -20.99
CA SER A 198 34.87 14.17 -21.12
C SER A 198 34.11 15.31 -20.43
N GLU A 199 32.79 15.18 -20.29
CA GLU A 199 31.93 16.14 -19.59
C GLU A 199 31.85 15.89 -18.07
N GLY A 200 32.58 14.90 -17.56
CA GLY A 200 32.64 14.62 -16.11
C GLY A 200 31.34 14.06 -15.52
N LYS A 201 30.46 13.43 -16.32
CA LYS A 201 29.17 12.90 -15.83
C LYS A 201 29.30 11.75 -14.83
N PHE A 202 30.45 11.07 -14.81
CA PHE A 202 30.75 10.04 -13.81
C PHE A 202 31.17 10.62 -12.45
N ALA A 203 31.44 11.92 -12.35
CA ALA A 203 31.80 12.58 -11.11
C ALA A 203 30.62 13.34 -10.46
N LEU A 204 29.39 13.01 -10.86
CA LEU A 204 28.16 13.59 -10.30
C LEU A 204 27.85 12.99 -8.93
N PHE A 205 28.43 13.58 -7.89
CA PHE A 205 28.12 13.24 -6.50
C PHE A 205 27.39 14.38 -5.83
N SER A 206 26.16 14.11 -5.41
CA SER A 206 25.38 15.01 -4.57
C SER A 206 25.55 14.63 -3.11
N GLU A 207 25.62 15.63 -2.24
CA GLU A 207 25.56 15.40 -0.80
C GLU A 207 24.18 14.84 -0.43
N ALA A 208 24.14 13.78 0.38
CA ALA A 208 22.89 13.20 0.84
C ALA A 208 22.16 14.24 1.74
N PRO A 209 20.85 14.45 1.55
CA PRO A 209 20.13 15.44 2.34
C PRO A 209 20.08 15.03 3.82
N THR A 210 19.94 15.98 4.72
CA THR A 210 19.78 15.68 6.15
C THR A 210 18.45 14.98 6.40
N VAL A 211 18.46 13.96 7.28
CA VAL A 211 17.24 13.27 7.72
C VAL A 211 16.62 14.05 8.87
N GLN A 212 15.54 14.80 8.60
CA GLN A 212 14.86 15.63 9.58
C GLN A 212 13.39 15.89 9.24
N ASN A 213 12.60 16.36 10.22
CA ASN A 213 11.22 16.76 10.00
C ASN A 213 11.12 18.15 9.34
N GLY A 214 9.95 18.44 8.76
CA GLY A 214 9.54 19.79 8.32
C GLY A 214 10.07 20.24 6.97
N ASN A 215 11.27 19.80 6.57
CA ASN A 215 11.91 20.13 5.31
C ASN A 215 11.80 18.99 4.31
N TYR A 216 11.47 19.32 3.06
CA TYR A 216 11.45 18.33 1.98
C TYR A 216 12.91 17.96 1.61
N PRO A 217 13.30 16.68 1.68
CA PRO A 217 14.69 16.26 1.54
C PRO A 217 15.06 16.16 0.06
N PHE A 218 15.28 17.31 -0.56
CA PHE A 218 15.68 17.37 -1.95
C PHE A 218 17.09 16.80 -2.12
N TYR A 219 17.20 15.75 -2.93
CA TYR A 219 18.47 15.15 -3.32
C TYR A 219 18.65 15.40 -4.82
N LYS A 220 19.80 15.94 -5.21
CA LYS A 220 20.15 16.19 -6.62
C LYS A 220 20.46 14.93 -7.42
N GLU A 221 20.27 13.76 -6.80
CA GLU A 221 20.56 12.42 -7.34
C GLU A 221 22.06 12.25 -7.67
N GLY A 222 22.48 11.04 -7.99
CA GLY A 222 23.88 10.72 -8.28
C GLY A 222 24.10 10.25 -9.73
N ILE A 223 25.20 9.54 -9.96
CA ILE A 223 25.68 9.18 -11.30
C ILE A 223 24.60 8.45 -12.12
N SER A 224 23.92 7.46 -11.53
CA SER A 224 22.93 6.63 -12.23
C SER A 224 21.75 7.43 -12.76
N SER A 225 21.35 8.52 -12.10
CA SER A 225 20.23 9.37 -12.51
C SER A 225 20.44 10.03 -13.87
N TRP A 226 21.70 10.24 -14.28
CA TRP A 226 22.01 10.81 -15.58
C TRP A 226 22.04 9.72 -16.67
N PHE A 227 22.58 8.54 -16.37
CA PHE A 227 22.77 7.47 -17.34
C PHE A 227 21.52 6.61 -17.57
N LEU A 228 20.84 6.18 -16.51
CA LEU A 228 19.73 5.23 -16.60
C LEU A 228 18.58 5.76 -17.47
N PRO A 229 18.09 7.00 -17.32
CA PRO A 229 17.02 7.52 -18.20
C PRO A 229 17.42 7.55 -19.67
N ARG A 230 18.70 7.76 -19.98
CA ARG A 230 19.23 7.75 -21.36
C ARG A 230 19.29 6.34 -21.92
N LEU A 231 19.70 5.37 -21.10
CA LEU A 231 19.74 3.97 -21.50
C LEU A 231 18.34 3.37 -21.65
N GLU A 232 17.39 3.75 -20.80
CA GLU A 232 15.98 3.41 -20.95
C GLU A 232 15.43 3.92 -22.29
N LYS A 233 15.67 5.19 -22.63
CA LYS A 233 15.29 5.74 -23.94
C LYS A 233 15.94 4.98 -25.08
N LEU A 234 17.24 4.70 -24.99
CA LEU A 234 17.94 3.94 -26.01
C LEU A 234 17.31 2.54 -26.17
N SER A 235 16.97 1.87 -25.07
CA SER A 235 16.33 0.55 -25.10
C SER A 235 14.96 0.57 -25.80
N VAL A 236 14.15 1.63 -25.62
CA VAL A 236 12.90 1.83 -26.39
C VAL A 236 13.19 1.89 -27.89
N LEU A 237 14.21 2.66 -28.30
CA LEU A 237 14.55 2.80 -29.71
C LEU A 237 15.10 1.50 -30.30
N GLU A 238 15.81 0.69 -29.52
CA GLU A 238 16.24 -0.65 -29.95
C GLU A 238 15.04 -1.60 -30.09
N ILE A 239 14.07 -1.55 -29.16
CA ILE A 239 12.84 -2.36 -29.25
C ILE A 239 12.06 -2.06 -30.53
N LEU A 240 11.82 -0.77 -30.82
CA LEU A 240 11.02 -0.33 -31.98
C LEU A 240 11.71 -0.56 -33.34
N ASP A 241 13.02 -0.80 -33.36
CA ASP A 241 13.81 -0.88 -34.59
C ASP A 241 14.41 -2.26 -34.87
N LEU A 242 14.82 -3.01 -33.84
CA LEU A 242 15.53 -4.28 -33.96
C LEU A 242 14.66 -5.52 -33.78
N GLY A 243 13.33 -5.38 -33.85
CA GLY A 243 12.41 -6.51 -33.85
C GLY A 243 12.34 -7.23 -32.49
N TYR A 244 12.25 -6.50 -31.38
CA TYR A 244 11.97 -7.17 -30.11
C TYR A 244 10.51 -7.64 -30.08
N SER A 245 10.19 -8.73 -29.41
CA SER A 245 8.81 -9.14 -29.10
C SER A 245 8.65 -9.26 -27.60
N LEU A 246 7.42 -9.46 -27.12
CA LEU A 246 7.21 -9.83 -25.72
C LEU A 246 7.88 -11.17 -25.44
N ASP A 247 8.65 -11.25 -24.36
CA ASP A 247 9.20 -12.50 -23.88
C ASP A 247 8.04 -13.38 -23.34
N PRO A 248 7.77 -14.56 -23.95
CA PRO A 248 6.71 -15.45 -23.49
C PRO A 248 6.84 -15.91 -22.04
N GLU A 249 8.06 -15.88 -21.47
CA GLU A 249 8.30 -16.25 -20.06
C GLU A 249 7.88 -15.16 -19.07
N THR A 250 7.62 -13.94 -19.55
CA THR A 250 7.32 -12.76 -18.73
C THR A 250 5.85 -12.36 -18.77
N ILE A 251 5.03 -13.20 -19.41
CA ILE A 251 3.58 -13.06 -19.48
C ILE A 251 2.90 -14.34 -19.00
N PHE A 252 1.65 -14.22 -18.57
CA PHE A 252 0.85 -15.38 -18.22
C PHE A 252 -0.58 -15.25 -18.72
N LEU A 253 -1.21 -16.41 -18.92
CA LEU A 253 -2.62 -16.52 -19.28
C LEU A 253 -3.48 -16.52 -18.01
N SER A 254 -4.49 -15.65 -17.95
CA SER A 254 -5.48 -15.64 -16.88
C SER A 254 -6.28 -16.96 -16.87
N SER A 255 -6.69 -17.42 -15.68
CA SER A 255 -7.50 -18.64 -15.52
C SER A 255 -8.99 -18.48 -15.90
N GLY A 256 -9.39 -17.27 -16.30
CA GLY A 256 -10.76 -16.92 -16.64
C GLY A 256 -11.25 -17.45 -17.99
N LYS A 257 -12.51 -17.11 -18.30
CA LYS A 257 -13.13 -17.40 -19.60
C LYS A 257 -12.42 -16.61 -20.73
N PRO A 258 -12.54 -17.05 -21.99
CA PRO A 258 -12.17 -16.24 -23.15
C PRO A 258 -12.80 -14.84 -23.09
N LEU A 259 -12.23 -13.90 -23.84
CA LEU A 259 -12.76 -12.55 -23.93
C LEU A 259 -14.15 -12.56 -24.58
N SER A 260 -15.09 -11.88 -23.96
CA SER A 260 -16.35 -11.49 -24.61
C SER A 260 -16.11 -10.34 -25.59
N GLU A 261 -17.05 -10.13 -26.52
CA GLU A 261 -16.97 -9.01 -27.47
C GLU A 261 -16.95 -7.64 -26.76
N GLU A 262 -17.70 -7.49 -25.65
CA GLU A 262 -17.69 -6.25 -24.87
C GLU A 262 -16.32 -6.00 -24.22
N GLU A 263 -15.72 -7.03 -23.61
CA GLU A 263 -14.38 -6.95 -23.03
C GLU A 263 -13.34 -6.63 -24.10
N LYS A 264 -13.45 -7.26 -25.29
CA LYS A 264 -12.55 -7.00 -26.41
C LYS A 264 -12.60 -5.54 -26.85
N VAL A 265 -13.79 -4.94 -26.95
CA VAL A 265 -13.93 -3.50 -27.26
C VAL A 265 -13.28 -2.62 -26.18
N LYS A 266 -13.46 -2.96 -24.90
CA LYS A 266 -12.84 -2.22 -23.78
C LYS A 266 -11.31 -2.33 -23.78
N LEU A 267 -10.76 -3.49 -24.09
CA LEU A 267 -9.31 -3.69 -24.22
C LEU A 267 -8.75 -2.96 -25.45
N ILE A 268 -9.48 -2.94 -26.57
CA ILE A 268 -9.11 -2.16 -27.77
C ILE A 268 -9.02 -0.67 -27.41
N TYR A 269 -10.00 -0.14 -26.67
CA TYR A 269 -9.97 1.25 -26.21
C TYR A 269 -8.77 1.55 -25.31
N LEU A 270 -8.48 0.69 -24.32
CA LEU A 270 -7.31 0.85 -23.45
C LEU A 270 -6.00 0.79 -24.25
N ARG A 271 -5.87 -0.19 -25.15
CA ARG A 271 -4.70 -0.32 -26.04
C ARG A 271 -4.48 0.94 -26.85
N ASP A 272 -5.54 1.50 -27.45
CA ASP A 272 -5.45 2.73 -28.25
C ASP A 272 -5.11 3.94 -27.37
N SER A 273 -5.60 4.00 -26.13
CA SER A 273 -5.21 5.01 -25.14
C SER A 273 -3.73 4.90 -24.76
N LEU A 274 -3.19 3.69 -24.54
CA LEU A 274 -1.77 3.47 -24.26
C LEU A 274 -0.90 3.86 -25.46
N LYS A 275 -1.35 3.57 -26.68
CA LYS A 275 -0.68 4.00 -27.91
C LYS A 275 -0.56 5.52 -27.99
N LEU A 276 -1.64 6.26 -27.71
CA LEU A 276 -1.61 7.73 -27.66
C LEU A 276 -0.67 8.23 -26.55
N SER A 277 -0.72 7.61 -25.36
CA SER A 277 0.19 7.94 -24.27
C SER A 277 1.67 7.74 -24.63
N ILE A 278 2.03 6.66 -25.35
CA ILE A 278 3.38 6.44 -25.85
C ILE A 278 3.81 7.58 -26.78
N ILE A 279 2.95 7.98 -27.71
CA ILE A 279 3.22 9.07 -28.66
C ILE A 279 3.45 10.39 -27.90
N ASP A 280 2.58 10.72 -26.94
CA ASP A 280 2.66 11.97 -26.19
C ASP A 280 3.88 12.01 -25.28
N LEU A 281 4.22 10.90 -24.61
CA LEU A 281 5.44 10.78 -23.79
C LEU A 281 6.73 11.00 -24.60
N ILE A 282 6.78 10.52 -25.84
CA ILE A 282 7.96 10.71 -26.71
C ILE A 282 8.03 12.16 -27.25
N LYS A 283 6.87 12.80 -27.48
CA LYS A 283 6.80 14.22 -27.92
C LYS A 283 7.22 15.18 -26.84
N GLU A 284 6.87 14.89 -25.59
CA GLU A 284 7.36 15.65 -24.46
C GLU A 284 8.89 15.52 -24.45
N GLU A 285 9.61 16.61 -24.76
CA GLU A 285 11.09 16.67 -24.74
C GLU A 285 11.66 16.55 -23.31
N ASN A 286 10.97 15.85 -22.40
CA ASN A 286 11.38 15.58 -21.04
C ASN A 286 12.55 14.57 -21.00
N SER A 287 13.35 14.61 -19.93
CA SER A 287 14.52 13.74 -19.81
C SER A 287 14.17 12.29 -19.45
N ASN A 288 12.95 11.99 -19.03
CA ASN A 288 12.63 10.78 -18.25
C ASN A 288 11.50 9.92 -18.85
N TRP A 289 11.11 10.10 -20.12
CA TRP A 289 10.05 9.29 -20.74
C TRP A 289 10.41 7.81 -20.95
N GLY A 290 11.68 7.42 -20.88
CA GLY A 290 12.17 6.08 -21.21
C GLY A 290 11.43 4.95 -20.48
N HIS A 291 11.48 4.93 -19.14
CA HIS A 291 10.78 3.94 -18.32
C HIS A 291 9.26 3.90 -18.56
N SER A 292 8.59 5.05 -18.56
CA SER A 292 7.13 5.10 -18.78
C SER A 292 6.73 4.54 -20.14
N VAL A 293 7.51 4.82 -21.18
CA VAL A 293 7.28 4.26 -22.51
C VAL A 293 7.54 2.76 -22.54
N LEU A 294 8.56 2.24 -21.84
CA LEU A 294 8.78 0.79 -21.72
C LEU A 294 7.59 0.08 -21.07
N VAL A 295 7.04 0.65 -19.99
CA VAL A 295 5.87 0.10 -19.28
C VAL A 295 4.64 0.08 -20.21
N ASN A 296 4.36 1.22 -20.85
CA ASN A 296 3.22 1.33 -21.75
C ASN A 296 3.38 0.43 -22.99
N LEU A 297 4.60 0.26 -23.50
CA LEU A 297 4.86 -0.62 -24.63
C LEU A 297 4.67 -2.10 -24.26
N ALA A 298 5.15 -2.52 -23.09
CA ALA A 298 4.94 -3.90 -22.62
C ALA A 298 3.44 -4.20 -22.45
N ARG A 299 2.68 -3.28 -21.85
CA ARG A 299 1.22 -3.40 -21.72
C ARG A 299 0.50 -3.36 -23.07
N PHE A 300 0.90 -2.45 -23.97
CA PHE A 300 0.34 -2.38 -25.32
C PHE A 300 0.46 -3.73 -26.04
N LEU A 301 1.63 -4.36 -25.99
CA LEU A 301 1.85 -5.66 -26.63
C LEU A 301 1.07 -6.79 -25.97
N VAL A 302 0.91 -6.79 -24.64
CA VAL A 302 0.17 -7.86 -23.95
C VAL A 302 -1.33 -7.77 -24.25
N LEU A 303 -1.83 -6.54 -24.43
CA LEU A 303 -3.19 -6.27 -24.87
C LEU A 303 -3.41 -6.69 -26.32
N GLU A 304 -2.49 -6.36 -27.24
CA GLU A 304 -2.54 -6.83 -28.63
C GLU A 304 -2.63 -8.36 -28.69
N LYS A 305 -1.72 -9.04 -28.00
CA LYS A 305 -1.74 -10.51 -27.90
C LYS A 305 -3.09 -11.03 -27.36
N SER A 306 -3.64 -10.34 -26.36
CA SER A 306 -4.92 -10.74 -25.77
C SER A 306 -6.09 -10.61 -26.74
N ILE A 307 -6.14 -9.49 -27.47
CA ILE A 307 -7.17 -9.17 -28.45
C ILE A 307 -7.10 -10.12 -29.66
N GLU A 308 -5.89 -10.42 -30.14
CA GLU A 308 -5.65 -11.32 -31.27
C GLU A 308 -6.06 -12.76 -30.97
N GLU A 309 -5.70 -13.28 -29.78
CA GLU A 309 -6.00 -14.66 -29.41
C GLU A 309 -7.39 -14.85 -28.77
N GLY A 310 -8.10 -13.77 -28.47
CA GLY A 310 -9.38 -13.81 -27.75
C GLY A 310 -9.24 -14.34 -26.31
N LYS A 311 -8.03 -14.27 -25.75
CA LYS A 311 -7.67 -14.78 -24.42
C LYS A 311 -6.99 -13.67 -23.64
N LEU A 312 -7.12 -13.66 -22.33
CA LEU A 312 -6.58 -12.57 -21.51
C LEU A 312 -5.18 -12.92 -20.99
N TYR A 313 -4.18 -12.16 -21.43
CA TYR A 313 -2.80 -12.24 -20.96
C TYR A 313 -2.43 -11.02 -20.12
N PHE A 314 -1.55 -11.23 -19.15
CA PHE A 314 -1.00 -10.17 -18.30
C PHE A 314 0.53 -10.28 -18.21
N LEU A 315 1.17 -9.15 -17.90
CA LEU A 315 2.59 -9.12 -17.55
C LEU A 315 2.80 -9.72 -16.16
N VAL A 316 3.92 -10.42 -15.95
CA VAL A 316 4.38 -10.80 -14.61
C VAL A 316 4.95 -9.57 -13.92
N THR A 317 4.32 -9.07 -12.85
CA THR A 317 4.65 -7.79 -12.20
C THR A 317 5.24 -7.92 -10.79
N PHE A 318 5.47 -9.15 -10.32
CA PHE A 318 6.16 -9.38 -9.04
C PHE A 318 7.64 -8.95 -9.12
N PRO A 319 8.12 -8.09 -8.22
CA PRO A 319 9.53 -7.68 -8.21
C PRO A 319 10.45 -8.86 -7.88
N GLU A 320 11.69 -8.83 -8.39
CA GLU A 320 12.65 -9.93 -8.21
C GLU A 320 13.14 -10.09 -6.76
N SER A 321 13.16 -9.00 -5.99
CA SER A 321 13.78 -8.93 -4.66
C SER A 321 12.81 -9.14 -3.48
N VAL A 322 11.55 -9.50 -3.75
CA VAL A 322 10.55 -9.66 -2.67
C VAL A 322 10.73 -10.96 -1.90
N SER A 323 10.24 -10.97 -0.66
CA SER A 323 10.22 -12.15 0.19
C SER A 323 9.48 -13.31 -0.48
N GLN A 324 10.02 -14.51 -0.33
CA GLN A 324 9.48 -15.74 -0.90
C GLN A 324 9.05 -16.70 0.19
N ILE A 325 7.86 -17.27 0.05
CA ILE A 325 7.34 -18.33 0.88
C ILE A 325 7.71 -19.66 0.24
N THR A 326 8.57 -20.43 0.89
CA THR A 326 9.06 -21.71 0.35
C THR A 326 7.97 -22.79 0.36
N PRO A 327 8.07 -23.82 -0.52
CA PRO A 327 7.18 -24.98 -0.51
C PRO A 327 7.05 -25.66 0.85
N THR A 328 8.15 -25.79 1.56
CA THR A 328 8.18 -26.36 2.91
C THR A 328 7.43 -25.53 3.95
N THR A 329 7.31 -24.23 3.72
CA THR A 329 6.60 -23.31 4.60
C THR A 329 5.11 -23.37 4.29
N TRP A 330 4.70 -23.14 3.04
CA TRP A 330 3.28 -23.12 2.68
C TRP A 330 2.64 -24.52 2.69
N SER A 331 3.40 -25.61 2.55
CA SER A 331 2.85 -26.98 2.65
C SER A 331 2.33 -27.31 4.05
N LYS A 332 2.85 -26.65 5.10
CA LYS A 332 2.35 -26.81 6.48
C LYS A 332 0.93 -26.25 6.63
N ASP A 333 0.62 -25.23 5.84
CA ASP A 333 -0.64 -24.48 5.86
C ASP A 333 -1.38 -24.56 4.52
N LYS A 334 -1.19 -25.66 3.79
CA LYS A 334 -1.66 -25.82 2.41
C LYS A 334 -3.12 -25.45 2.24
N LYS A 335 -3.99 -25.85 3.17
CA LYS A 335 -5.44 -25.51 3.14
C LYS A 335 -5.72 -24.02 3.26
N VAL A 336 -4.94 -23.30 4.06
CA VAL A 336 -5.07 -21.84 4.24
C VAL A 336 -4.61 -21.14 2.97
N VAL A 337 -3.49 -21.59 2.40
CA VAL A 337 -2.91 -21.03 1.18
C VAL A 337 -3.82 -21.31 -0.03
N GLU A 338 -4.43 -22.50 -0.10
CA GLU A 338 -5.49 -22.85 -1.06
C GLU A 338 -6.71 -21.95 -0.89
N ALA A 339 -7.19 -21.72 0.34
CA ALA A 339 -8.31 -20.82 0.59
C ALA A 339 -7.99 -19.36 0.17
N SER A 340 -6.77 -18.88 0.43
CA SER A 340 -6.30 -17.57 -0.05
C SER A 340 -6.28 -17.52 -1.59
N SER A 341 -5.92 -18.62 -2.24
CA SER A 341 -5.97 -18.74 -3.70
C SER A 341 -7.41 -18.67 -4.21
N ASP A 342 -8.34 -19.35 -3.57
CA ASP A 342 -9.76 -19.30 -3.93
C ASP A 342 -10.33 -17.88 -3.75
N LEU A 343 -9.93 -17.18 -2.67
CA LEU A 343 -10.34 -15.80 -2.42
C LEU A 343 -9.80 -14.81 -3.46
N LEU A 344 -8.51 -14.94 -3.83
CA LEU A 344 -7.92 -14.09 -4.88
C LEU A 344 -8.56 -14.36 -6.24
N LEU A 345 -8.85 -15.62 -6.54
CA LEU A 345 -9.58 -16.00 -7.75
C LEU A 345 -11.01 -15.45 -7.75
N GLU A 346 -11.72 -15.51 -6.61
CA GLU A 346 -13.05 -14.92 -6.45
C GLU A 346 -12.99 -13.39 -6.62
N ALA A 347 -11.97 -12.73 -6.06
CA ALA A 347 -11.77 -11.29 -6.18
C ALA A 347 -11.47 -10.87 -7.64
N SER A 348 -10.60 -11.59 -8.35
CA SER A 348 -10.33 -11.33 -9.77
C SER A 348 -11.60 -11.54 -10.62
N LYS A 349 -12.35 -12.62 -10.38
CA LYS A 349 -13.64 -12.86 -11.07
C LYS A 349 -14.65 -11.76 -10.79
N THR A 350 -14.79 -11.36 -9.54
CA THR A 350 -15.71 -10.29 -9.13
C THR A 350 -15.33 -8.97 -9.79
N PHE A 351 -14.04 -8.63 -9.81
CA PHE A 351 -13.54 -7.45 -10.52
C PHE A 351 -13.93 -7.51 -12.01
N ARG A 352 -13.66 -8.65 -12.66
CA ARG A 352 -13.99 -8.86 -14.08
C ARG A 352 -15.50 -8.78 -14.34
N GLU A 353 -16.33 -9.35 -13.48
CA GLU A 353 -17.78 -9.44 -13.71
C GLU A 353 -18.55 -8.17 -13.33
N GLU A 354 -18.12 -7.47 -12.28
CA GLU A 354 -18.80 -6.28 -11.76
C GLU A 354 -18.23 -5.00 -12.39
N ARG A 355 -16.92 -4.76 -12.29
CA ARG A 355 -16.29 -3.49 -12.71
C ARG A 355 -16.18 -3.36 -14.21
N LEU A 356 -15.82 -4.44 -14.93
CA LEU A 356 -15.77 -4.34 -16.39
C LEU A 356 -17.15 -4.18 -17.00
N LYS A 357 -18.25 -4.51 -16.32
CA LYS A 357 -19.60 -4.24 -16.84
C LYS A 357 -20.06 -2.82 -16.55
N SER A 358 -19.72 -2.27 -15.37
CA SER A 358 -20.21 -0.96 -14.93
C SER A 358 -19.38 0.22 -15.42
N GLU A 359 -18.10 0.02 -15.70
CA GLU A 359 -17.15 1.10 -15.99
C GLU A 359 -16.34 0.85 -17.27
N ASN A 360 -15.82 1.94 -17.86
CA ASN A 360 -14.80 1.84 -18.90
C ASN A 360 -13.45 1.49 -18.27
N LEU A 361 -12.62 0.76 -19.01
CA LEU A 361 -11.30 0.36 -18.54
C LEU A 361 -10.32 1.53 -18.66
N THR A 362 -9.98 2.12 -17.51
CA THR A 362 -8.89 3.10 -17.37
C THR A 362 -7.58 2.39 -17.02
N GLU A 363 -6.44 3.08 -17.13
CA GLU A 363 -5.15 2.53 -16.71
C GLU A 363 -5.13 2.17 -15.22
N GLU A 364 -5.75 3.00 -14.37
CA GLU A 364 -5.82 2.75 -12.92
C GLU A 364 -6.61 1.48 -12.59
N ASN A 365 -7.77 1.30 -13.23
CA ASN A 365 -8.59 0.11 -13.05
C ASN A 365 -7.88 -1.12 -13.64
N TYR A 366 -7.22 -0.99 -14.79
CA TYR A 366 -6.43 -2.08 -15.37
C TYR A 366 -5.28 -2.51 -14.47
N LEU A 367 -4.58 -1.56 -13.84
CA LEU A 367 -3.49 -1.89 -12.90
C LEU A 367 -3.99 -2.66 -11.68
N THR A 368 -5.16 -2.31 -11.15
CA THR A 368 -5.80 -3.08 -10.06
C THR A 368 -6.16 -4.49 -10.52
N TRP A 369 -6.64 -4.64 -11.75
CA TRP A 369 -6.94 -5.94 -12.33
C TRP A 369 -5.67 -6.79 -12.52
N GLU A 370 -4.64 -6.19 -13.11
CA GLU A 370 -3.33 -6.79 -13.34
C GLU A 370 -2.69 -7.28 -12.03
N ASP A 371 -2.79 -6.50 -10.95
CA ASP A 371 -2.32 -6.88 -9.60
C ASP A 371 -3.07 -8.10 -9.05
N LEU A 372 -4.40 -8.11 -9.12
CA LEU A 372 -5.23 -9.25 -8.67
C LEU A 372 -4.90 -10.53 -9.43
N GLU A 373 -4.79 -10.44 -10.76
CA GLU A 373 -4.49 -11.58 -11.64
C GLU A 373 -3.08 -12.10 -11.42
N ASN A 374 -2.10 -11.21 -11.19
CA ASN A 374 -0.74 -11.59 -10.84
C ASN A 374 -0.71 -12.38 -9.53
N ARG A 375 -1.39 -11.89 -8.48
CA ARG A 375 -1.42 -12.54 -7.17
C ARG A 375 -2.10 -13.90 -7.23
N ASP A 376 -3.22 -14.03 -7.94
CA ASP A 376 -3.86 -15.31 -8.21
C ASP A 376 -2.92 -16.26 -8.97
N TRP A 377 -2.31 -15.80 -10.06
CA TRP A 377 -1.43 -16.61 -10.88
C TRP A 377 -0.19 -17.11 -10.12
N GLU A 378 0.48 -16.24 -9.36
CA GLU A 378 1.65 -16.58 -8.55
C GLU A 378 1.30 -17.67 -7.53
N LEU A 379 0.17 -17.50 -6.85
CA LEU A 379 -0.29 -18.43 -5.82
C LEU A 379 -0.68 -19.79 -6.40
N ARG A 380 -1.50 -19.82 -7.46
CA ARG A 380 -1.90 -21.07 -8.14
C ARG A 380 -0.71 -21.78 -8.77
N THR A 381 0.21 -21.05 -9.39
CA THR A 381 1.40 -21.62 -10.02
C THR A 381 2.34 -22.18 -8.96
N GLY A 382 2.56 -21.45 -7.86
CA GLY A 382 3.33 -21.92 -6.72
C GLY A 382 2.78 -23.21 -6.11
N LEU A 383 1.47 -23.24 -5.85
CA LEU A 383 0.77 -24.41 -5.30
C LEU A 383 0.81 -25.62 -6.23
N SER A 384 0.53 -25.44 -7.53
CA SER A 384 0.46 -26.53 -8.50
C SER A 384 1.82 -27.10 -8.88
N ARG A 385 2.86 -26.25 -8.99
CA ARG A 385 4.21 -26.66 -9.36
C ARG A 385 5.09 -27.01 -8.16
N GLY A 386 4.65 -26.72 -6.94
CA GLY A 386 5.45 -26.98 -5.75
C GLY A 386 6.65 -26.05 -5.62
N ILE A 387 6.55 -24.81 -6.10
CA ILE A 387 7.64 -23.81 -6.08
C ILE A 387 7.38 -22.71 -5.05
N SER A 388 8.40 -21.90 -4.77
CA SER A 388 8.26 -20.76 -3.86
C SER A 388 7.28 -19.73 -4.42
N ILE A 389 6.50 -19.11 -3.53
CA ILE A 389 5.53 -18.06 -3.85
C ILE A 389 6.09 -16.72 -3.38
N ARG A 390 6.20 -15.75 -4.29
CA ARG A 390 6.54 -14.37 -3.93
C ARG A 390 5.36 -13.71 -3.21
N ASN A 391 5.64 -12.95 -2.14
CA ASN A 391 4.61 -12.25 -1.39
C ASN A 391 5.07 -10.83 -1.06
N THR A 392 4.26 -9.84 -1.45
CA THR A 392 4.43 -8.44 -1.08
C THR A 392 3.07 -7.78 -0.86
N PHE A 393 3.02 -6.83 0.07
CA PHE A 393 1.84 -6.00 0.33
C PHE A 393 1.76 -4.76 -0.55
N ASP A 394 2.85 -4.45 -1.26
CA ASP A 394 2.95 -3.31 -2.17
C ASP A 394 2.12 -3.55 -3.43
N ARG A 395 1.64 -2.47 -4.03
CA ARG A 395 0.96 -2.53 -5.33
C ARG A 395 1.96 -3.00 -6.40
N LEU A 396 1.61 -4.02 -7.15
CA LEU A 396 2.46 -4.55 -8.21
C LEU A 396 2.48 -3.59 -9.42
N SER A 397 3.63 -3.51 -10.09
CA SER A 397 3.83 -2.71 -11.30
C SER A 397 4.90 -3.36 -12.18
N PRO A 398 4.83 -3.24 -13.51
CA PRO A 398 5.84 -3.80 -14.40
C PRO A 398 7.24 -3.20 -14.16
N ASP A 399 8.15 -3.98 -13.60
CA ASP A 399 9.52 -3.54 -13.25
C ASP A 399 10.60 -4.62 -13.49
N LEU A 400 10.28 -5.64 -14.30
CA LEU A 400 11.21 -6.74 -14.58
C LEU A 400 12.45 -6.21 -15.32
N SER A 401 13.62 -6.38 -14.71
CA SER A 401 14.88 -5.84 -15.23
C SER A 401 15.45 -6.71 -16.34
N GLY A 402 15.88 -6.09 -17.44
CA GLY A 402 16.54 -6.76 -18.57
C GLY A 402 18.01 -6.33 -18.71
N ILE A 403 18.83 -7.18 -19.32
CA ILE A 403 20.24 -6.90 -19.57
C ILE A 403 20.38 -6.06 -20.85
N PHE A 404 21.03 -4.90 -20.72
CA PHE A 404 21.33 -4.01 -21.83
C PHE A 404 22.84 -3.76 -21.95
N VAL A 405 23.40 -3.97 -23.14
CA VAL A 405 24.83 -3.75 -23.38
C VAL A 405 25.08 -2.27 -23.64
N PHE A 406 25.94 -1.64 -22.84
CA PHE A 406 26.19 -0.20 -22.99
C PHE A 406 27.29 0.12 -24.03
N PRO A 407 27.06 1.11 -24.92
CA PRO A 407 27.99 1.43 -26.01
C PRO A 407 28.80 2.73 -25.78
N PHE A 408 29.20 3.05 -24.54
CA PHE A 408 29.90 4.30 -24.21
C PHE A 408 31.21 4.08 -23.45
N PRO A 409 32.18 5.02 -23.52
CA PRO A 409 33.42 4.95 -22.75
C PRO A 409 33.17 5.16 -21.26
N ILE A 410 33.91 4.43 -20.42
CA ILE A 410 33.85 4.50 -18.96
C ILE A 410 35.21 4.94 -18.40
N PRO A 411 35.28 5.47 -17.17
CA PRO A 411 36.55 5.74 -16.49
C PRO A 411 37.37 4.45 -16.27
N GLU A 412 38.65 4.62 -15.92
CA GLU A 412 39.50 3.51 -15.53
C GLU A 412 38.93 2.74 -14.31
N PRO A 413 39.12 1.41 -14.22
CA PRO A 413 38.55 0.58 -13.16
C PRO A 413 38.85 1.05 -11.73
N GLU A 414 40.03 1.64 -11.51
CA GLU A 414 40.45 2.20 -10.22
C GLU A 414 39.57 3.38 -9.81
N ILE A 415 39.21 4.25 -10.76
CA ILE A 415 38.33 5.41 -10.54
C ILE A 415 36.90 4.93 -10.22
N ILE A 416 36.40 3.94 -10.97
CA ILE A 416 35.08 3.35 -10.70
C ILE A 416 35.05 2.72 -9.30
N SER A 417 36.14 2.09 -8.88
CA SER A 417 36.28 1.50 -7.54
C SER A 417 36.25 2.56 -6.44
N GLU A 418 36.94 3.70 -6.65
CA GLU A 418 36.89 4.85 -5.74
C GLU A 418 35.46 5.40 -5.61
N TYR A 419 34.78 5.57 -6.73
CA TYR A 419 33.40 6.05 -6.80
C TYR A 419 32.43 5.11 -6.11
N LEU A 420 32.63 3.79 -6.29
CA LEU A 420 31.83 2.77 -5.63
C LEU A 420 32.01 2.83 -4.12
N ALA A 421 33.26 2.84 -3.63
CA ALA A 421 33.56 2.92 -2.20
C ALA A 421 32.98 4.20 -1.56
N ARG A 422 33.02 5.33 -2.28
CA ARG A 422 32.39 6.57 -1.84
C ARG A 422 30.87 6.43 -1.72
N SER A 423 30.20 5.88 -2.73
CA SER A 423 28.74 5.69 -2.72
C SER A 423 28.29 4.71 -1.63
N GLU A 424 29.03 3.62 -1.40
CA GLU A 424 28.76 2.65 -0.33
C GLU A 424 28.85 3.30 1.05
N LYS A 425 29.87 4.15 1.29
CA LYS A 425 29.97 4.90 2.55
C LYS A 425 28.83 5.90 2.75
N VAL A 426 28.37 6.53 1.67
CA VAL A 426 27.22 7.45 1.72
C VAL A 426 25.93 6.68 2.03
N GLU A 427 25.72 5.53 1.40
CA GLU A 427 24.56 4.66 1.65
C GLU A 427 24.50 4.20 3.10
N GLU A 428 25.61 3.68 3.64
CA GLU A 428 25.70 3.20 5.02
C GLU A 428 25.37 4.34 6.00
N SER A 429 26.01 5.50 5.85
CA SER A 429 25.77 6.67 6.69
C SER A 429 24.32 7.17 6.59
N TYR A 430 23.77 7.24 5.38
CA TYR A 430 22.40 7.71 5.16
C TYR A 430 21.38 6.73 5.75
N TYR A 431 21.57 5.43 5.55
CA TYR A 431 20.70 4.39 6.07
C TYR A 431 20.71 4.34 7.60
N GLU A 432 21.87 4.44 8.24
CA GLU A 432 21.96 4.51 9.71
C GLU A 432 21.29 5.78 10.27
N ASN A 433 21.39 6.92 9.57
CA ASN A 433 20.66 8.13 9.94
C ASN A 433 19.14 7.93 9.84
N LEU A 434 18.65 7.23 8.80
CA LEU A 434 17.23 6.88 8.67
C LEU A 434 16.76 5.97 9.80
N LYS A 435 17.51 4.91 10.11
CA LYS A 435 17.20 4.00 11.22
C LYS A 435 17.14 4.71 12.57
N ARG A 436 18.10 5.60 12.83
CA ARG A 436 18.13 6.40 14.05
C ARG A 436 16.94 7.36 14.15
N PHE A 437 16.61 8.02 13.04
CA PHE A 437 15.54 9.02 13.01
C PHE A 437 14.14 8.39 13.08
N TYR A 438 13.89 7.39 12.25
CA TYR A 438 12.66 6.60 12.19
C TYR A 438 12.72 5.35 13.06
N THR A 439 13.35 5.45 14.23
CA THR A 439 13.45 4.33 15.17
C THR A 439 12.09 4.02 15.81
N PHE A 440 11.89 2.77 16.25
CA PHE A 440 10.77 2.38 17.10
C PHE A 440 11.25 2.16 18.54
N LYS A 441 10.59 2.78 19.51
CA LYS A 441 10.81 2.60 20.94
C LYS A 441 9.47 2.44 21.64
N LEU A 442 9.29 1.31 22.33
CA LEU A 442 8.00 0.93 22.92
C LEU A 442 7.35 2.02 23.79
N ILE A 443 8.14 2.78 24.54
CA ILE A 443 7.65 3.81 25.46
C ILE A 443 7.63 5.20 24.82
N THR A 444 8.70 5.58 24.13
CA THR A 444 8.91 6.97 23.71
C THR A 444 8.68 7.23 22.22
N LYS A 445 8.57 6.18 21.40
CA LYS A 445 8.39 6.31 19.94
C LYS A 445 7.66 5.11 19.37
N ASN A 446 6.34 5.10 19.52
CA ASN A 446 5.45 4.03 19.07
C ASN A 446 4.27 4.61 18.26
N CYS A 447 3.33 3.77 17.84
CA CYS A 447 2.21 4.20 16.99
C CYS A 447 1.32 5.27 17.63
N THR A 448 1.19 5.27 18.95
CA THR A 448 0.38 6.23 19.70
C THR A 448 1.15 7.52 19.94
N SER A 449 2.41 7.43 20.37
CA SER A 449 3.20 8.63 20.63
C SER A 449 3.44 9.42 19.34
N GLU A 450 3.74 8.76 18.22
CA GLU A 450 3.91 9.45 16.94
C GLU A 450 2.63 10.13 16.46
N ILE A 451 1.43 9.61 16.76
CA ILE A 451 0.17 10.30 16.44
C ILE A 451 0.08 11.61 17.23
N PHE A 452 0.30 11.58 18.54
CA PHE A 452 0.23 12.79 19.37
C PHE A 452 1.34 13.79 19.04
N ASP A 453 2.59 13.33 18.87
CA ASP A 453 3.73 14.16 18.48
C ASP A 453 3.49 14.81 17.11
N SER A 454 2.88 14.08 16.17
CA SER A 454 2.50 14.63 14.86
C SER A 454 1.39 15.67 14.98
N LEU A 455 0.36 15.42 15.79
CA LEU A 455 -0.73 16.38 16.03
C LEU A 455 -0.20 17.68 16.66
N GLU A 456 0.71 17.58 17.61
CA GLU A 456 1.37 18.74 18.23
C GLU A 456 2.31 19.48 17.28
N PHE A 457 2.92 18.77 16.32
CA PHE A 457 3.71 19.40 15.27
C PHE A 457 2.83 20.14 14.24
N ILE A 458 1.63 19.64 13.97
CA ILE A 458 0.70 20.19 12.96
C ILE A 458 -0.14 21.35 13.52
N LEU A 459 -0.59 21.22 14.76
CA LEU A 459 -1.44 22.18 15.46
C LEU A 459 -0.60 22.90 16.52
N ASN A 460 -0.63 24.23 16.55
CA ASN A 460 -0.08 24.94 17.70
C ASN A 460 -0.91 24.67 18.96
N GLU A 461 -0.40 25.03 20.14
CA GLU A 461 -1.04 24.70 21.42
C GLU A 461 -2.49 25.22 21.52
N GLN A 462 -2.76 26.43 21.04
CA GLN A 462 -4.09 27.02 21.08
C GLN A 462 -5.03 26.34 20.08
N GLU A 463 -4.54 26.01 18.88
CA GLU A 463 -5.29 25.27 17.87
C GLU A 463 -5.65 23.87 18.35
N TYR A 464 -4.69 23.15 18.95
CA TYR A 464 -4.94 21.83 19.52
C TYR A 464 -6.08 21.88 20.55
N GLN A 465 -6.03 22.86 21.46
CA GLN A 465 -7.05 23.03 22.49
C GLN A 465 -8.43 23.34 21.93
N ASN A 466 -8.51 24.20 20.91
CA ASN A 466 -9.77 24.59 20.29
C ASN A 466 -10.36 23.46 19.43
N VAL A 467 -9.52 22.73 18.70
CA VAL A 467 -9.93 21.73 17.70
C VAL A 467 -10.23 20.38 18.34
N LEU A 468 -9.31 19.87 19.17
CA LEU A 468 -9.38 18.52 19.73
C LEU A 468 -9.87 18.53 21.18
N GLY A 469 -9.37 19.48 21.99
CA GLY A 469 -9.64 19.56 23.43
C GLY A 469 -8.35 19.60 24.24
N LYS A 470 -8.37 19.14 25.50
CA LYS A 470 -7.18 19.20 26.36
C LYS A 470 -6.03 18.37 25.77
N ARG A 471 -4.82 18.92 25.85
CA ARG A 471 -3.57 18.28 25.38
C ARG A 471 -3.34 16.93 26.07
N ILE A 472 -2.89 15.95 25.28
CA ILE A 472 -2.49 14.63 25.74
C ILE A 472 -1.01 14.46 25.42
N ASP A 473 -0.18 14.35 26.46
CA ASP A 473 1.26 14.14 26.31
C ASP A 473 1.62 12.67 26.64
N PRO A 474 2.03 11.88 25.62
CA PRO A 474 2.43 10.48 25.80
C PRO A 474 3.79 10.31 26.49
N HIS A 475 4.62 11.36 26.61
CA HIS A 475 5.96 11.28 27.18
C HIS A 475 5.98 11.53 28.69
N SER A 476 4.98 12.23 29.22
CA SER A 476 4.82 12.49 30.66
C SER A 476 3.74 11.63 31.33
N SER A 477 3.06 10.77 30.57
CA SER A 477 1.98 9.92 31.08
C SER A 477 2.00 8.52 30.47
N LEU A 478 1.10 7.64 30.93
CA LEU A 478 0.97 6.29 30.37
C LEU A 478 0.18 6.25 29.04
N THR A 479 -0.15 7.41 28.45
CA THR A 479 -0.88 7.48 27.17
C THR A 479 -0.04 7.12 25.95
N PHE A 480 1.23 6.74 26.12
CA PHE A 480 1.94 5.97 25.08
C PHE A 480 1.35 4.57 24.90
N ILE A 481 0.55 4.07 25.85
CA ILE A 481 -0.16 2.80 25.78
C ILE A 481 -1.52 3.02 25.09
N PRO A 482 -1.80 2.36 23.94
CA PRO A 482 -2.98 2.62 23.11
C PRO A 482 -4.34 2.66 23.83
N PHE A 483 -4.61 1.74 24.77
CA PHE A 483 -5.90 1.74 25.47
C PHE A 483 -6.04 2.89 26.47
N ILE A 484 -4.94 3.26 27.15
CA ILE A 484 -4.91 4.41 28.06
C ILE A 484 -5.04 5.71 27.27
N ALA A 485 -4.46 5.76 26.07
CA ALA A 485 -4.64 6.87 25.14
C ALA A 485 -6.10 7.04 24.74
N TYR A 486 -6.79 5.95 24.38
CA TYR A 486 -8.21 5.97 24.07
C TYR A 486 -9.04 6.51 25.24
N ASP A 487 -8.82 5.98 26.45
CA ASP A 487 -9.54 6.43 27.65
C ASP A 487 -9.25 7.92 27.92
N SER A 488 -7.99 8.36 27.78
CA SER A 488 -7.62 9.76 27.92
C SER A 488 -8.22 10.65 26.84
N ILE A 489 -8.43 10.16 25.62
CA ILE A 489 -9.09 10.91 24.53
C ILE A 489 -10.56 11.12 24.88
N ASN A 490 -11.26 10.07 25.34
CA ASN A 490 -12.65 10.20 25.78
C ASN A 490 -12.84 11.23 26.91
N GLU A 491 -11.86 11.36 27.81
CA GLU A 491 -11.93 12.32 28.91
C GLU A 491 -11.52 13.75 28.52
N LYS A 492 -10.58 13.90 27.59
CA LYS A 492 -9.89 15.18 27.33
C LYS A 492 -10.27 15.82 26.01
N TRP A 493 -10.64 15.03 25.00
CA TRP A 493 -11.05 15.53 23.69
C TRP A 493 -12.57 15.70 23.60
N ASN A 494 -13.01 16.46 22.61
CA ASN A 494 -14.42 16.75 22.34
C ASN A 494 -15.11 15.60 21.58
N VAL A 495 -15.07 14.38 22.13
CA VAL A 495 -15.68 13.19 21.54
C VAL A 495 -17.20 13.34 21.46
N LYS A 496 -17.79 13.03 20.30
CA LYS A 496 -19.23 13.09 20.03
C LYS A 496 -19.90 11.74 20.05
N GLU A 497 -19.21 10.72 19.54
CA GLU A 497 -19.73 9.39 19.39
C GLU A 497 -18.61 8.38 19.65
N GLU A 498 -18.96 7.26 20.26
CA GLU A 498 -18.08 6.11 20.39
C GLU A 498 -18.69 4.95 19.61
N THR A 499 -17.90 4.29 18.77
CA THR A 499 -18.32 3.10 18.03
C THR A 499 -17.40 1.93 18.34
N LEU A 500 -18.00 0.74 18.39
CA LEU A 500 -17.31 -0.51 18.66
C LEU A 500 -17.38 -1.39 17.41
N GLU A 501 -16.22 -1.77 16.89
CA GLU A 501 -16.11 -2.70 15.79
C GLU A 501 -15.59 -4.05 16.29
N LEU A 502 -16.50 -5.02 16.36
CA LEU A 502 -16.21 -6.32 16.92
C LEU A 502 -15.23 -7.11 16.05
N SER A 503 -14.41 -7.91 16.72
CA SER A 503 -13.54 -8.87 16.03
C SER A 503 -14.36 -9.99 15.37
N HIS A 504 -13.77 -10.65 14.36
CA HIS A 504 -14.43 -11.73 13.61
C HIS A 504 -15.09 -12.78 14.52
N ARG A 505 -14.36 -13.26 15.52
CA ARG A 505 -14.86 -14.26 16.46
C ARG A 505 -16.04 -13.75 17.27
N LYS A 506 -16.02 -12.50 17.74
CA LYS A 506 -17.12 -11.91 18.50
C LYS A 506 -18.38 -11.76 17.66
N VAL A 507 -18.25 -11.32 16.40
CA VAL A 507 -19.38 -11.26 15.46
C VAL A 507 -19.97 -12.66 15.23
N ALA A 508 -19.13 -13.68 15.06
CA ALA A 508 -19.59 -15.06 14.90
C ALA A 508 -20.26 -15.60 16.18
N LEU A 509 -19.71 -15.30 17.36
CA LEU A 509 -20.28 -15.67 18.65
C LEU A 509 -21.66 -15.05 18.86
N GLU A 510 -21.85 -13.77 18.56
CA GLU A 510 -23.15 -13.11 18.68
C GLU A 510 -24.23 -13.80 17.83
N LYS A 511 -23.88 -14.18 16.58
CA LYS A 511 -24.78 -14.95 15.70
C LYS A 511 -25.13 -16.31 16.30
N LEU A 512 -24.16 -17.02 16.87
CA LEU A 512 -24.39 -18.32 17.52
C LEU A 512 -25.21 -18.21 18.80
N TYR A 513 -24.96 -17.19 19.63
CA TYR A 513 -25.72 -16.93 20.85
C TYR A 513 -27.17 -16.51 20.56
N GLY A 514 -27.42 -15.86 19.42
CA GLY A 514 -28.77 -15.56 18.94
C GLY A 514 -29.53 -16.79 18.46
N SER A 515 -28.84 -17.84 18.00
CA SER A 515 -29.44 -19.01 17.35
C SER A 515 -29.45 -20.28 18.21
N ASN A 516 -28.71 -20.32 19.33
CA ASN A 516 -28.51 -21.53 20.15
C ASN A 516 -28.57 -21.23 21.66
N PRO A 517 -28.80 -22.25 22.51
CA PRO A 517 -28.74 -22.09 23.97
C PRO A 517 -27.37 -21.59 24.44
N LYS A 518 -27.36 -20.47 25.18
CA LYS A 518 -26.13 -19.75 25.58
C LYS A 518 -25.07 -20.63 26.24
N TRP A 519 -25.46 -21.46 27.21
CA TRP A 519 -24.51 -22.30 27.94
C TRP A 519 -23.84 -23.36 27.05
N LYS A 520 -24.58 -23.91 26.06
CA LYS A 520 -24.05 -24.91 25.13
C LYS A 520 -23.08 -24.27 24.15
N THR A 521 -23.44 -23.11 23.62
CA THR A 521 -22.55 -22.31 22.75
C THR A 521 -21.27 -21.94 23.50
N TYR A 522 -21.38 -21.48 24.75
CA TYR A 522 -20.24 -21.15 25.59
C TYR A 522 -19.28 -22.33 25.79
N LEU A 523 -19.79 -23.49 26.22
CA LEU A 523 -18.96 -24.68 26.44
C LEU A 523 -18.27 -25.13 25.15
N LYS A 524 -18.98 -25.07 24.02
CA LYS A 524 -18.43 -25.45 22.71
C LYS A 524 -17.39 -24.46 22.22
N GLU A 525 -17.64 -23.15 22.32
CA GLU A 525 -16.79 -22.14 21.69
C GLU A 525 -15.69 -21.60 22.59
N SER A 526 -15.71 -21.83 23.90
CA SER A 526 -14.71 -21.29 24.86
C SER A 526 -13.28 -21.81 24.68
N ASN A 527 -13.07 -22.91 23.96
CA ASN A 527 -11.76 -23.56 23.81
C ASN A 527 -11.46 -23.95 22.37
N VAL A 528 -10.16 -24.08 22.05
CA VAL A 528 -9.67 -24.38 20.69
C VAL A 528 -10.03 -25.78 20.20
N PHE A 529 -10.37 -26.72 21.09
CA PHE A 529 -10.63 -28.12 20.73
C PHE A 529 -12.05 -28.36 20.22
N SER A 530 -13.03 -27.65 20.77
CA SER A 530 -14.45 -27.80 20.38
C SER A 530 -15.02 -26.62 19.59
N SER A 531 -14.28 -25.51 19.47
CA SER A 531 -14.75 -24.32 18.76
C SER A 531 -15.06 -24.66 17.30
N SER A 532 -16.26 -24.28 16.85
CA SER A 532 -16.63 -24.36 15.44
C SER A 532 -16.27 -23.09 14.66
N ILE A 533 -15.94 -22.01 15.36
CA ILE A 533 -15.48 -20.75 14.76
C ILE A 533 -13.97 -20.82 14.43
N TYR A 534 -13.14 -21.22 15.40
CA TYR A 534 -11.69 -21.19 15.26
C TYR A 534 -11.15 -22.45 14.58
N ARG A 535 -10.16 -22.26 13.71
CA ARG A 535 -9.32 -23.33 13.15
C ARG A 535 -7.89 -23.05 13.55
N SER A 536 -7.19 -24.09 14.02
CA SER A 536 -5.79 -23.96 14.46
C SER A 536 -4.93 -23.33 13.37
N ASN A 537 -4.26 -22.23 13.71
CA ASN A 537 -3.25 -21.58 12.87
C ASN A 537 -1.84 -21.82 13.45
N PRO A 538 -0.86 -22.32 12.68
CA PRO A 538 0.52 -22.49 13.15
C PRO A 538 1.26 -21.22 13.53
N ASP A 539 0.80 -20.06 13.06
CA ASP A 539 1.34 -18.75 13.46
C ASP A 539 0.83 -18.31 14.84
N ASP A 540 -0.27 -18.90 15.32
CA ASP A 540 -0.75 -18.66 16.68
C ASP A 540 0.10 -19.48 17.67
N SER A 541 0.63 -18.80 18.67
CA SER A 541 1.19 -19.49 19.85
C SER A 541 0.14 -20.41 20.46
N SER A 542 0.50 -21.62 20.90
CA SER A 542 -0.48 -22.62 21.38
C SER A 542 -1.25 -22.11 22.62
N PHE A 543 -2.54 -22.41 22.75
CA PHE A 543 -3.37 -22.13 23.93
C PHE A 543 -4.58 -23.07 23.98
N VAL A 544 -5.30 -23.08 25.11
CA VAL A 544 -6.49 -23.92 25.30
C VAL A 544 -7.76 -23.10 25.25
N PHE A 545 -7.84 -22.05 26.07
CA PHE A 545 -9.04 -21.24 26.24
C PHE A 545 -8.87 -19.86 25.60
N PHE A 546 -9.91 -19.41 24.91
CA PHE A 546 -10.02 -18.03 24.47
C PHE A 546 -10.30 -17.13 25.67
N THR A 547 -9.71 -15.94 25.70
CA THR A 547 -9.89 -14.98 26.81
C THR A 547 -10.64 -13.71 26.40
N ASP A 548 -11.23 -13.73 25.20
CA ASP A 548 -11.71 -12.54 24.51
C ASP A 548 -13.14 -12.10 24.83
N ASP A 549 -13.96 -13.02 25.31
CA ASP A 549 -15.38 -12.86 25.62
C ASP A 549 -15.70 -12.93 27.12
N ILE A 550 -14.71 -13.23 27.98
CA ILE A 550 -14.91 -13.43 29.42
C ILE A 550 -13.93 -12.59 30.24
N VAL A 551 -14.45 -11.88 31.23
CA VAL A 551 -13.64 -11.05 32.16
C VAL A 551 -13.38 -11.80 33.47
N LEU A 552 -14.41 -12.35 34.11
CA LEU A 552 -14.31 -12.91 35.47
C LEU A 552 -13.49 -14.20 35.56
N LEU A 553 -13.66 -15.12 34.60
CA LEU A 553 -12.91 -16.38 34.57
C LEU A 553 -11.57 -16.26 33.84
N ARG A 554 -11.20 -15.05 33.36
CA ARG A 554 -9.97 -14.82 32.60
C ARG A 554 -8.71 -15.26 33.35
N PRO A 555 -8.54 -15.00 34.66
CA PRO A 555 -7.36 -15.48 35.37
C PRO A 555 -7.28 -17.02 35.41
N ILE A 556 -8.42 -17.71 35.53
CA ILE A 556 -8.47 -19.18 35.52
C ILE A 556 -8.08 -19.70 34.14
N TYR A 557 -8.58 -19.08 33.07
CA TYR A 557 -8.24 -19.45 31.69
C TYR A 557 -6.76 -19.17 31.40
N GLY A 558 -6.24 -18.03 31.88
CA GLY A 558 -4.82 -17.69 31.84
C GLY A 558 -3.94 -18.71 32.55
N LEU A 559 -4.36 -19.20 33.73
CA LEU A 559 -3.64 -20.27 34.45
C LEU A 559 -3.58 -21.57 33.65
N VAL A 560 -4.70 -21.97 33.03
CA VAL A 560 -4.72 -23.18 32.18
C VAL A 560 -3.84 -22.98 30.94
N ASN A 561 -3.94 -21.83 30.28
CA ASN A 561 -3.10 -21.49 29.11
C ASN A 561 -1.61 -21.44 29.47
N LEU A 562 -1.26 -20.93 30.66
CA LEU A 562 0.10 -20.93 31.19
C LEU A 562 0.61 -22.36 31.44
N GLY A 563 -0.18 -23.18 32.13
CA GLY A 563 0.14 -24.60 32.35
C GLY A 563 0.33 -25.36 31.05
N TRP A 564 -0.52 -25.10 30.06
CA TRP A 564 -0.39 -25.66 28.71
C TRP A 564 0.89 -25.21 28.00
N GLY A 565 1.25 -23.93 28.12
CA GLY A 565 2.50 -23.38 27.58
C GLY A 565 3.73 -24.02 28.21
N LEU A 566 3.76 -24.11 29.54
CA LEU A 566 4.85 -24.74 30.30
C LEU A 566 4.96 -26.25 30.00
N GLY A 567 3.83 -26.95 29.88
CA GLY A 567 3.82 -28.36 29.47
C GLY A 567 4.39 -28.56 28.06
N ASN A 568 4.01 -27.72 27.10
CA ASN A 568 4.57 -27.77 25.75
C ASN A 568 6.05 -27.37 25.71
N PHE A 569 6.47 -26.42 26.54
CA PHE A 569 7.88 -26.07 26.69
C PHE A 569 8.69 -27.27 27.21
N ALA A 570 8.22 -27.92 28.29
CA ALA A 570 8.89 -29.08 28.86
C ALA A 570 9.00 -30.25 27.87
N VAL A 571 7.91 -30.60 27.18
CA VAL A 571 7.94 -31.59 26.10
C VAL A 571 8.86 -31.14 24.96
N GLY A 572 8.83 -29.84 24.63
CA GLY A 572 9.67 -29.20 23.63
C GLY A 572 11.16 -29.35 23.88
N ILE A 573 11.61 -29.36 25.14
CA ILE A 573 13.02 -29.63 25.49
C ILE A 573 13.44 -31.00 24.96
N PHE A 574 12.62 -32.02 25.19
CA PHE A 574 12.90 -33.40 24.77
C PHE A 574 12.70 -33.62 23.27
N THR A 575 11.78 -32.89 22.63
CA THR A 575 11.54 -32.98 21.18
C THR A 575 12.43 -32.06 20.34
N SER A 576 13.16 -31.14 20.97
CA SER A 576 14.02 -30.13 20.32
C SER A 576 14.97 -30.71 19.25
N PRO A 577 15.63 -31.87 19.47
CA PRO A 577 16.50 -32.48 18.46
C PRO A 577 15.77 -32.88 17.17
N PHE A 578 14.46 -33.14 17.26
CA PHE A 578 13.64 -33.64 16.16
C PHE A 578 12.83 -32.55 15.46
N ASP A 579 12.45 -31.49 16.17
CA ASP A 579 11.62 -30.39 15.64
C ASP A 579 12.38 -29.06 15.49
N LYS A 580 13.71 -29.09 15.66
CA LYS A 580 14.60 -27.92 15.64
C LYS A 580 14.22 -26.85 16.68
N GLY A 581 13.68 -27.28 17.82
CA GLY A 581 13.29 -26.41 18.92
C GLY A 581 11.97 -25.65 18.70
N ARG A 582 11.19 -25.97 17.65
CA ARG A 582 9.94 -25.27 17.34
C ARG A 582 8.93 -25.36 18.48
N ARG A 583 8.72 -26.55 19.06
CA ARG A 583 7.76 -26.74 20.16
C ARG A 583 8.24 -26.06 21.44
N LEU A 584 9.54 -26.03 21.67
CA LEU A 584 10.16 -25.30 22.78
C LEU A 584 9.88 -23.80 22.66
N GLN A 585 10.14 -23.20 21.50
CA GLN A 585 9.86 -21.78 21.23
C GLN A 585 8.36 -21.46 21.37
N ASN A 586 7.49 -22.29 20.79
CA ASN A 586 6.04 -22.12 20.88
C ASN A 586 5.53 -22.24 22.33
N GLY A 587 6.07 -23.18 23.11
CA GLY A 587 5.75 -23.34 24.54
C GLY A 587 6.16 -22.12 25.36
N LEU A 588 7.35 -21.58 25.11
CA LEU A 588 7.85 -20.38 25.76
C LEU A 588 7.01 -19.14 25.43
N GLN A 589 6.72 -18.92 24.14
CA GLN A 589 5.82 -17.83 23.70
C GLN A 589 4.44 -18.01 24.32
N SER A 590 3.94 -19.24 24.36
CA SER A 590 2.65 -19.53 24.97
C SER A 590 2.64 -19.15 26.45
N ALA A 591 3.63 -19.58 27.23
CA ALA A 591 3.72 -19.24 28.65
C ALA A 591 3.79 -17.72 28.84
N PHE A 592 4.63 -17.03 28.05
CA PHE A 592 4.83 -15.59 28.11
C PHE A 592 3.52 -14.81 27.84
N PHE A 593 2.79 -15.15 26.79
CA PHE A 593 1.54 -14.44 26.43
C PHE A 593 0.36 -14.76 27.36
N SER A 594 0.46 -15.80 28.20
CA SER A 594 -0.56 -16.12 29.21
C SER A 594 -0.40 -15.32 30.51
N LEU A 595 0.77 -14.70 30.75
CA LEU A 595 1.02 -13.93 31.98
C LEU A 595 0.09 -12.72 32.14
N PRO A 596 -0.18 -11.89 31.10
CA PRO A 596 -1.08 -10.75 31.25
C PRO A 596 -2.53 -11.16 31.50
N GLU A 597 -2.93 -12.38 31.14
CA GLU A 597 -4.28 -12.90 31.36
C GLU A 597 -4.59 -13.13 32.83
N LEU A 598 -3.55 -13.38 33.65
CA LEU A 598 -3.66 -13.49 35.11
C LEU A 598 -4.07 -12.17 35.78
N VAL A 599 -3.76 -11.04 35.13
CA VAL A 599 -4.06 -9.68 35.59
C VAL A 599 -5.10 -9.00 34.70
N PHE A 600 -6.00 -9.79 34.11
CA PHE A 600 -7.15 -9.36 33.31
C PHE A 600 -6.86 -8.70 31.95
N PHE A 601 -5.68 -8.84 31.36
CA PHE A 601 -5.46 -8.41 29.97
C PHE A 601 -5.84 -9.51 28.98
N ASN A 602 -6.54 -9.13 27.91
CA ASN A 602 -7.05 -10.05 26.89
C ASN A 602 -6.06 -10.14 25.73
N ILE A 603 -5.42 -11.31 25.56
CA ILE A 603 -4.38 -11.52 24.55
C ILE A 603 -4.66 -12.76 23.69
N ARG A 604 -5.22 -13.85 24.23
CA ARG A 604 -5.46 -15.10 23.47
C ARG A 604 -6.78 -15.08 22.71
N LYS A 605 -6.69 -14.67 21.44
CA LYS A 605 -7.84 -14.56 20.53
C LYS A 605 -7.75 -15.47 19.30
N GLY A 606 -6.54 -15.91 18.95
CA GLY A 606 -6.25 -16.58 17.68
C GLY A 606 -6.38 -15.65 16.46
N THR A 607 -5.97 -16.13 15.29
CA THR A 607 -6.05 -15.43 14.01
C THR A 607 -6.91 -16.19 12.99
N PHE A 608 -7.44 -15.47 11.99
CA PHE A 608 -8.45 -16.00 11.04
C PHE A 608 -8.05 -15.70 9.58
N PRO A 609 -6.98 -16.33 9.06
CA PRO A 609 -6.49 -16.06 7.71
C PRO A 609 -7.48 -16.41 6.60
N GLY A 610 -8.42 -17.33 6.84
CA GLY A 610 -9.46 -17.72 5.88
C GLY A 610 -10.82 -17.04 6.06
N ALA A 611 -10.93 -16.05 6.96
CA ALA A 611 -12.18 -15.32 7.16
C ALA A 611 -12.40 -14.31 6.04
N LYS A 612 -13.62 -14.26 5.47
CA LYS A 612 -13.98 -13.22 4.50
C LYS A 612 -14.14 -11.86 5.20
N PRO A 613 -13.80 -10.75 4.54
CA PRO A 613 -14.10 -9.42 5.06
C PRO A 613 -15.60 -9.30 5.35
N ASN A 614 -15.94 -8.73 6.50
CA ASN A 614 -17.30 -8.31 6.77
C ASN A 614 -17.57 -7.09 5.87
N ARG A 615 -18.01 -7.33 4.63
CA ARG A 615 -18.66 -6.26 3.86
C ARG A 615 -19.90 -5.88 4.67
N SER A 616 -19.84 -4.73 5.35
CA SER A 616 -21.07 -4.13 5.85
C SER A 616 -21.98 -4.00 4.64
N GLU A 617 -23.14 -4.66 4.68
CA GLU A 617 -24.24 -4.36 3.77
C GLU A 617 -24.71 -2.93 4.08
N LYS A 618 -23.91 -1.92 3.75
CA LYS A 618 -24.45 -0.59 3.49
C LYS A 618 -25.24 -0.75 2.20
N LYS A 619 -26.53 -1.06 2.36
CA LYS A 619 -27.55 -0.79 1.36
C LYS A 619 -27.22 0.57 0.74
N LEU A 620 -26.86 0.57 -0.54
CA LEU A 620 -27.29 1.61 -1.45
C LEU A 620 -28.82 1.59 -1.39
N GLU A 621 -29.39 2.30 -0.40
CA GLU A 621 -30.73 2.81 -0.57
C GLU A 621 -30.66 3.72 -1.78
N SER A 622 -31.27 3.26 -2.87
CA SER A 622 -31.57 4.07 -4.02
C SER A 622 -32.22 5.36 -3.53
N GLN A 623 -31.52 6.48 -3.61
CA GLN A 623 -32.19 7.76 -3.71
C GLN A 623 -33.04 7.69 -4.99
N LYS A 624 -34.33 7.43 -4.81
CA LYS A 624 -35.36 7.71 -5.79
C LYS A 624 -35.80 9.16 -5.63
#